data_AF-A0A842NZ66-F1
#
_entry.id   AF-A0A842NZ66-F1
#
_cell.length_a   1.000
_cell.length_b   1.000
_cell.length_c   1.000
_cell.angle_alpha   90.00
_cell.angle_beta   90.00
_cell.angle_gamma   90.00
#
_symmetry.space_group_name_H-M   'P 1'
#
loop_
_entity.id
_entity.type
_entity.pdbx_description
1 polymer ?
#
loop_
_entity_poly.entity_id
_entity_poly.type
_entity_poly.pdbx_seq_one_letter_code
_entity_poly.pdbx_strand_id
1 'polypeptide(L)'
;MRIPKHKKFFAVHGKEAENLSELRLLMVEMSDEDFLHHMNGRNDFSQWTRDILHRDELAERMEKLPSRDYMLELIDDEILKDKERAVLGSDEFKRFIVREFVYGLIFGIIIGIIITKLII
;
A
#
# COMPACT_ATOMS: atom_id res chain seq x y z
N MET A 1 3.68 -4.04 -7.07
CA MET A 1 3.00 -4.60 -8.26
C MET A 1 3.44 -3.78 -9.45
N ARG A 2 3.76 -4.40 -10.61
CA ARG A 2 4.21 -3.66 -11.79
C ARG A 2 3.00 -3.34 -12.67
N ILE A 3 2.68 -2.05 -12.81
CA ILE A 3 1.56 -1.61 -13.65
C ILE A 3 2.03 -1.60 -15.11
N PRO A 4 1.24 -2.15 -16.07
CA PRO A 4 1.56 -2.03 -17.50
C PRO A 4 1.77 -0.57 -17.91
N LYS A 5 2.74 -0.28 -18.78
CA LYS A 5 3.08 1.11 -19.15
C LYS A 5 1.86 1.96 -19.53
N HIS A 6 0.94 1.42 -20.33
CA HIS A 6 -0.26 2.13 -20.78
C HIS A 6 -1.33 2.36 -19.69
N LYS A 7 -1.13 1.85 -18.47
CA LYS A 7 -2.02 2.01 -17.31
C LYS A 7 -1.43 2.92 -16.23
N LYS A 8 -0.21 3.43 -16.43
CA LYS A 8 0.37 4.41 -15.50
C LYS A 8 -0.41 5.72 -15.55
N PHE A 9 -0.31 6.49 -14.49
CA PHE A 9 -0.75 7.88 -14.54
C PHE A 9 0.27 8.68 -15.35
N PHE A 10 -0.16 9.60 -16.21
CA PHE A 10 0.72 10.42 -17.03
C PHE A 10 0.40 11.90 -16.82
N ALA A 11 1.42 12.67 -16.45
CA ALA A 11 1.36 14.13 -16.45
C ALA A 11 1.61 14.70 -17.85
N VAL A 12 1.26 15.97 -18.06
CA VAL A 12 1.43 16.67 -19.35
C VAL A 12 2.87 16.64 -19.89
N HIS A 13 3.88 16.60 -19.00
CA HIS A 13 5.31 16.58 -19.39
C HIS A 13 5.93 15.18 -19.52
N GLY A 14 5.12 14.11 -19.59
CA GLY A 14 5.60 12.74 -19.75
C GLY A 14 6.18 12.11 -18.49
N LYS A 15 6.05 12.80 -17.33
CA LYS A 15 6.25 12.16 -16.03
C LYS A 15 5.13 11.16 -15.78
N GLU A 16 5.45 10.06 -15.10
CA GLU A 16 4.51 8.98 -14.88
C GLU A 16 4.51 8.51 -13.42
N ALA A 17 3.39 7.94 -12.97
CA ALA A 17 3.27 7.32 -11.65
C ALA A 17 2.69 5.90 -11.74
N GLU A 18 3.28 4.98 -10.98
CA GLU A 18 2.87 3.58 -10.82
C GLU A 18 2.22 3.29 -9.45
N ASN A 19 2.23 4.23 -8.52
CA ASN A 19 1.67 4.06 -7.17
C ASN A 19 1.34 5.40 -6.52
N LEU A 20 0.70 5.38 -5.35
CA LEU A 20 0.30 6.58 -4.61
C LEU A 20 1.48 7.48 -4.23
N SER A 21 2.64 6.91 -3.86
CA SER A 21 3.82 7.69 -3.48
C SER A 21 4.38 8.46 -4.67
N GLU A 22 4.46 7.82 -5.84
CA GLU A 22 4.88 8.46 -7.08
C GLU A 22 3.86 9.49 -7.56
N LEU A 23 2.56 9.19 -7.43
CA LEU A 23 1.49 10.13 -7.76
C LEU A 23 1.60 11.40 -6.90
N ARG A 24 1.82 11.24 -5.59
CA ARG A 24 2.04 12.35 -4.66
C ARG A 24 3.21 13.22 -5.10
N LEU A 25 4.36 12.62 -5.41
CA LEU A 25 5.54 13.36 -5.88
C LEU A 25 5.24 14.11 -7.18
N LEU A 26 4.58 13.44 -8.12
CA LEU A 26 4.16 14.04 -9.39
C LEU A 26 3.19 15.21 -9.19
N MET A 27 2.28 15.12 -8.21
CA MET A 27 1.38 16.20 -7.82
C MET A 27 2.06 17.38 -7.12
N VAL A 28 3.16 17.16 -6.40
CA VAL A 28 3.96 18.26 -5.83
C VAL A 28 4.70 19.02 -6.93
N GLU A 29 5.15 18.32 -7.96
CA GLU A 29 5.96 18.89 -9.05
C GLU A 29 5.14 19.48 -10.20
N MET A 30 3.85 19.17 -10.31
CA MET A 30 3.00 19.68 -11.38
C MET A 30 2.65 21.16 -11.21
N SER A 31 2.44 21.84 -12.33
CA SER A 31 1.92 23.20 -12.32
C SER A 31 0.43 23.23 -11.96
N ASP A 32 -0.06 24.40 -11.56
CA ASP A 32 -1.50 24.61 -11.30
C ASP A 32 -2.36 24.37 -12.53
N GLU A 33 -1.87 24.74 -13.71
CA GLU A 33 -2.54 24.47 -14.97
C GLU A 33 -2.65 22.97 -15.27
N ASP A 34 -1.58 22.21 -15.06
CA ASP A 34 -1.54 20.75 -15.25
C ASP A 34 -2.47 20.04 -14.25
N PHE A 35 -2.44 20.44 -12.97
CA PHE A 35 -3.36 19.92 -11.96
C PHE A 35 -4.82 20.20 -12.32
N LEU A 36 -5.13 21.44 -12.72
CA LEU A 36 -6.49 21.83 -13.09
C LEU A 36 -6.96 21.10 -14.35
N HIS A 37 -6.06 20.81 -15.30
CA HIS A 37 -6.38 20.02 -16.48
C HIS A 37 -6.93 18.64 -16.11
N HIS A 38 -6.28 17.95 -15.17
CA HIS A 38 -6.72 16.65 -14.65
C HIS A 38 -7.95 16.69 -13.73
N MET A 39 -8.29 17.87 -13.21
CA MET A 39 -9.48 18.09 -12.38
C MET A 39 -10.69 18.58 -13.18
N ASN A 40 -10.48 19.11 -14.39
CA ASN A 40 -11.53 19.75 -15.18
C ASN A 40 -12.44 18.72 -15.86
N GLY A 41 -13.67 18.61 -15.37
CA GLY A 41 -14.66 17.64 -15.84
C GLY A 41 -14.70 16.41 -14.93
N ARG A 42 -13.93 15.38 -15.27
CA ARG A 42 -13.76 14.20 -14.42
C ARG A 42 -12.40 14.28 -13.74
N ASN A 43 -12.36 13.98 -12.44
CA ASN A 43 -11.12 13.90 -11.68
C ASN A 43 -10.31 12.66 -12.11
N ASP A 44 -9.30 12.85 -12.96
CA ASP A 44 -8.44 11.79 -13.49
C ASP A 44 -7.68 11.07 -12.38
N PHE A 45 -7.28 11.77 -11.31
CA PHE A 45 -6.57 11.19 -10.17
C PHE A 45 -7.44 10.15 -9.45
N SER A 46 -8.70 10.50 -9.20
CA SER A 46 -9.67 9.59 -8.59
C SER A 46 -9.95 8.40 -9.51
N GLN A 47 -10.21 8.64 -10.79
CA GLN A 47 -10.51 7.56 -11.73
C GLN A 47 -9.33 6.58 -11.82
N TRP A 48 -8.11 7.07 -11.97
CA TRP A 48 -6.93 6.21 -12.02
C TRP A 48 -6.73 5.42 -10.73
N THR A 49 -6.94 6.06 -9.57
CA THR A 49 -6.88 5.41 -8.25
C THR A 49 -7.90 4.28 -8.12
N ARG A 50 -9.11 4.47 -8.66
CA ARG A 50 -10.17 3.45 -8.69
C ARG A 50 -9.82 2.31 -9.65
N ASP A 51 -9.60 2.65 -10.92
CA ASP A 51 -9.56 1.68 -12.01
C ASP A 51 -8.24 0.88 -12.03
N ILE A 52 -7.14 1.50 -11.59
CA ILE A 52 -5.79 0.92 -11.70
C ILE A 52 -5.26 0.45 -10.34
N LEU A 53 -5.45 1.25 -9.29
CA LEU A 53 -4.99 0.87 -7.95
C LEU A 53 -6.04 0.08 -7.16
N HIS A 54 -7.28 0.00 -7.66
CA HIS A 54 -8.39 -0.69 -7.00
C HIS A 54 -8.65 -0.18 -5.58
N ARG A 55 -8.60 1.15 -5.40
CA ARG A 55 -8.84 1.82 -4.12
C ARG A 55 -10.10 2.67 -4.18
N ASP A 56 -11.26 2.01 -4.20
CA ASP A 56 -12.57 2.66 -4.38
C ASP A 56 -12.84 3.73 -3.32
N GLU A 57 -12.62 3.43 -2.04
CA GLU A 57 -12.87 4.38 -0.94
C GLU A 57 -11.97 5.63 -1.02
N LEU A 58 -10.70 5.44 -1.39
CA LEU A 58 -9.79 6.57 -1.59
C LEU A 58 -10.24 7.42 -2.78
N ALA A 59 -10.59 6.78 -3.89
CA ALA A 59 -11.06 7.46 -5.09
C ALA A 59 -12.33 8.29 -4.80
N GLU A 60 -13.31 7.75 -4.09
CA GLU A 60 -14.52 8.49 -3.69
C GLU A 60 -14.23 9.70 -2.81
N ARG A 61 -13.22 9.60 -1.94
CA ARG A 61 -12.76 10.75 -1.14
C ARG A 61 -12.07 11.79 -2.02
N MET A 62 -11.24 11.37 -2.98
CA MET A 62 -10.55 12.26 -3.91
C MET A 62 -11.52 13.05 -4.81
N GLU A 63 -12.64 12.45 -5.25
CA GLU A 63 -13.65 13.14 -6.09
C GLU A 63 -14.23 14.39 -5.42
N LYS A 64 -14.28 14.41 -4.09
CA LYS A 64 -14.89 15.48 -3.30
C LYS A 64 -13.94 16.63 -2.98
N LEU A 65 -12.65 16.49 -3.32
CA LEU A 65 -11.61 17.46 -2.97
C LEU A 65 -11.28 18.37 -4.16
N PRO A 66 -11.47 19.70 -4.03
CA PRO A 66 -11.24 20.63 -5.13
C PRO A 66 -9.80 21.16 -5.19
N SER A 67 -8.96 20.90 -4.19
CA SER A 67 -7.63 21.49 -4.04
C SER A 67 -6.54 20.42 -3.99
N ARG A 68 -5.39 20.77 -4.58
CA ARG A 68 -4.17 19.97 -4.55
C ARG A 68 -3.73 19.68 -3.12
N ASP A 69 -3.76 20.68 -2.23
CA ASP A 69 -3.25 20.53 -0.86
C ASP A 69 -4.05 19.49 -0.08
N TYR A 70 -5.38 19.55 -0.14
CA TYR A 70 -6.23 18.53 0.50
C TYR A 70 -6.03 17.14 -0.12
N MET A 71 -5.78 17.08 -1.43
CA MET A 71 -5.55 15.82 -2.11
C MET A 71 -4.20 15.21 -1.72
N LEU A 72 -3.16 16.03 -1.56
CA LEU A 72 -1.85 15.62 -1.05
C LEU A 72 -1.94 15.11 0.38
N GLU A 73 -2.65 15.84 1.26
CA GLU A 73 -2.90 15.42 2.64
C GLU A 73 -3.63 14.07 2.69
N LEU A 74 -4.68 13.91 1.89
CA LEU A 74 -5.42 12.66 1.77
C LEU A 74 -4.53 11.49 1.32
N ILE A 75 -3.67 11.71 0.33
CA ILE A 75 -2.75 10.69 -0.17
C ILE A 75 -1.69 10.35 0.88
N ASP A 76 -1.16 11.34 1.60
CA ASP A 76 -0.20 11.13 2.69
C ASP A 76 -0.78 10.25 3.79
N ASP A 77 -2.01 10.55 4.20
CA ASP A 77 -2.75 9.78 5.19
C ASP A 77 -2.90 8.30 4.79
N GLU A 78 -3.21 8.04 3.51
CA GLU A 78 -3.37 6.67 3.03
C GLU A 78 -2.02 5.93 2.90
N ILE A 79 -0.96 6.62 2.49
CA ILE A 79 0.40 6.06 2.46
C ILE A 79 0.85 5.68 3.87
N LEU A 80 0.54 6.51 4.88
CA LEU A 80 0.85 6.20 6.28
C LEU A 80 0.09 4.96 6.76
N LYS A 81 -1.22 4.88 6.49
CA LYS A 81 -2.04 3.70 6.82
C LYS A 81 -1.49 2.43 6.17
N ASP A 82 -1.08 2.49 4.90
CA ASP A 82 -0.48 1.35 4.22
C ASP A 82 0.81 0.89 4.89
N LYS A 83 1.66 1.83 5.32
CA LYS A 83 2.89 1.52 6.07
C LYS A 83 2.58 0.89 7.43
N GLU A 84 1.61 1.42 8.17
CA GLU A 84 1.19 0.87 9.47
C GLU A 84 0.64 -0.55 9.32
N ARG A 85 -0.25 -0.78 8.35
CA ARG A 85 -0.79 -2.11 8.02
C ARG A 85 0.33 -3.09 7.68
N ALA A 86 1.33 -2.67 6.88
CA ALA A 86 2.46 -3.51 6.52
C ALA A 86 3.33 -3.87 7.73
N VAL A 87 3.59 -2.91 8.63
CA VAL A 87 4.35 -3.14 9.87
C VAL A 87 3.60 -4.12 10.77
N LEU A 88 2.32 -3.87 11.04
CA LEU A 88 1.48 -4.72 11.89
C LEU A 88 1.41 -6.16 11.36
N GLY A 89 1.17 -6.33 10.05
CA GLY A 89 1.15 -7.65 9.43
C GLY A 89 2.49 -8.38 9.54
N SER A 90 3.61 -7.65 9.40
CA SER A 90 4.94 -8.24 9.57
C SER A 90 5.20 -8.72 11.00
N ASP A 91 4.71 -7.98 11.99
CA ASP A 91 4.90 -8.31 13.39
C ASP A 91 3.98 -9.46 13.82
N GLU A 92 2.74 -9.50 13.34
CA GLU A 92 1.85 -10.65 13.51
C GLU A 92 2.45 -11.92 12.90
N PHE A 93 2.98 -11.82 11.68
CA PHE A 93 3.64 -12.94 11.03
C PHE A 93 4.85 -13.43 11.82
N LYS A 94 5.72 -12.53 12.30
CA LYS A 94 6.86 -12.90 13.17
C LYS A 94 6.40 -13.61 14.45
N ARG A 95 5.38 -13.08 15.13
CA ARG A 95 4.82 -13.70 16.35
C ARG A 95 4.30 -15.11 16.07
N PHE A 96 3.62 -15.30 14.94
CA PHE A 96 3.16 -16.61 14.51
C PHE A 96 4.34 -17.57 14.34
N ILE A 97 5.37 -17.20 13.57
CA ILE A 97 6.55 -18.06 13.32
C ILE A 97 7.28 -18.42 14.62
N VAL A 98 7.50 -17.46 15.52
CA VAL A 98 8.17 -17.70 16.81
C VAL A 98 7.37 -18.70 17.65
N ARG A 99 6.04 -18.56 17.70
CA ARG A 99 5.18 -19.45 18.48
C ARG A 99 5.22 -20.89 17.95
N GLU A 100 5.08 -21.07 16.63
CA GLU A 100 5.12 -22.42 16.03
C GLU A 100 6.49 -23.09 16.23
N PHE A 101 7.58 -22.32 16.14
CA PHE A 101 8.92 -22.83 16.44
C PHE A 101 9.04 -23.30 17.89
N VAL A 102 8.55 -22.51 18.84
CA VAL A 102 8.59 -22.87 20.27
C VAL A 102 7.79 -24.13 20.55
N TYR A 103 6.59 -24.28 19.97
CA TYR A 103 5.80 -25.50 20.13
C TYR A 103 6.48 -26.72 19.51
N GLY A 104 7.08 -26.58 18.33
CA GLY A 104 7.87 -27.65 17.71
C GLY A 104 9.06 -28.09 18.58
N LEU A 105 9.78 -27.14 19.18
CA LEU A 105 10.91 -27.41 20.06
C LEU A 105 10.48 -28.12 21.34
N ILE A 106 9.43 -27.64 22.01
CA ILE A 106 8.88 -28.29 23.21
C ILE A 106 8.41 -29.71 22.89
N PHE A 107 7.68 -29.88 21.79
CA PHE A 107 7.19 -31.17 21.35
C PHE A 107 8.34 -32.15 21.03
N GLY A 108 9.38 -31.69 20.33
CA GLY A 108 10.57 -32.47 20.05
C GLY A 108 11.31 -32.91 21.31
N ILE A 109 11.46 -32.02 22.30
CA ILE A 109 12.06 -32.36 23.60
C ILE A 109 11.23 -33.43 24.32
N ILE A 110 9.91 -33.29 24.37
CA ILE A 110 9.02 -34.26 25.02
C ILE A 110 9.13 -35.63 24.35
N ILE A 111 9.04 -35.70 23.02
CA ILE A 111 9.20 -36.95 22.27
C ILE A 111 10.59 -37.57 22.52
N GLY A 112 11.66 -36.76 22.47
CA GLY A 112 13.02 -37.23 22.72
C GLY A 112 13.17 -37.88 24.09
N ILE A 113 12.58 -37.28 25.13
CA ILE A 113 12.59 -37.83 26.49
C ILE A 113 11.83 -39.17 26.55
N ILE A 114 10.66 -39.26 25.90
CA ILE A 114 9.85 -40.49 25.87
C ILE A 114 10.61 -41.61 25.16
N ILE A 115 11.18 -41.37 23.99
CA ILE A 115 11.95 -42.36 23.22
C ILE A 115 13.15 -42.84 24.01
N THR A 116 13.90 -41.93 24.65
CA THR A 116 15.08 -42.28 25.45
C THR A 116 14.72 -43.24 26.58
N LYS A 117 13.58 -43.02 27.26
CA LYS A 117 13.07 -43.91 28.31
C LYS A 117 12.52 -45.25 27.82
N LEU A 118 12.21 -45.38 26.53
CA LEU A 118 11.75 -46.64 25.94
C LEU A 118 12.91 -47.53 25.49
N ILE A 119 14.10 -46.95 25.27
CA ILE A 119 15.29 -47.65 24.79
C ILE A 119 16.18 -48.14 25.94
N ILE A 120 16.18 -47.43 27.08
CA ILE A 120 16.95 -47.75 28.30
C ILE A 120 16.04 -48.47 29.29
#